data_AF-A0A8J6QZS1-F1
#
_entry.id   AF-A0A8J6QZS1-F1
#
_cell.length_a   1.000
_cell.length_b   1.000
_cell.length_c   1.000
_cell.angle_alpha   90.00
_cell.angle_beta   90.00
_cell.angle_gamma   90.00
#
_symmetry.space_group_name_H-M   'P 1'
#
loop_
_entity.id
_entity.type
_entity.pdbx_description
1 polymer ?
#
loop_
_entity_poly.entity_id
_entity_poly.type
_entity_poly.pdbx_seq_one_letter_code
_entity_poly.pdbx_strand_id
1 'polypeptide(L)'
;MDLRQRILNAYEAKEGSQRQLAKRFKVSLSFGRDLMRHYRATGTVQPKPHGGGTVAKLGQEHLPIVAVLVQAQPDALLAELCERFCQQTGITDYAKHWGIETLFGIFKSRGFCLESTHLSDGERLNKLLALLSLVLCWIFLTGEWLHQLKPLVVKKHGRRAKSLFRYGFDHLRHIVLNLEHKGDQFSEALQFLFCT
;
A
#
# COMPACT_ATOMS: atom_id res chain seq x y z
N MET A 1 40.40 7.00 -12.09
CA MET A 1 39.55 7.98 -12.80
C MET A 1 38.14 7.43 -12.88
N ASP A 2 37.15 8.13 -12.31
CA ASP A 2 35.73 7.76 -12.37
C ASP A 2 35.21 7.74 -13.82
N LEU A 3 34.33 6.79 -14.15
CA LEU A 3 33.73 6.62 -15.48
C LEU A 3 33.00 7.89 -15.93
N ARG A 4 32.29 8.54 -15.00
CA ARG A 4 31.55 9.77 -15.26
C ARG A 4 32.47 10.92 -15.65
N GLN A 5 33.61 11.04 -14.95
CA GLN A 5 34.62 12.04 -15.26
C GLN A 5 35.21 11.82 -16.66
N ARG A 6 35.50 10.57 -17.03
CA ARG A 6 36.02 10.25 -18.37
C ARG A 6 35.03 10.59 -19.48
N ILE A 7 33.74 10.34 -19.25
CA ILE A 7 32.67 10.70 -20.21
C ILE A 7 32.57 12.22 -20.36
N LEU A 8 32.65 12.97 -19.26
CA LEU A 8 32.59 14.43 -19.28
C LEU A 8 33.81 15.06 -19.96
N ASN A 9 35.01 14.58 -19.67
CA ASN A 9 36.22 15.08 -20.33
C ASN A 9 36.14 14.89 -21.86
N ALA A 10 35.68 13.73 -22.34
CA ALA A 10 35.49 13.47 -23.77
C ALA A 10 34.37 14.33 -24.39
N TYR A 11 33.36 14.70 -23.60
CA TYR A 11 32.30 15.61 -24.02
C TYR A 11 32.80 17.07 -24.11
N GLU A 12 33.59 17.55 -23.14
CA GLU A 12 34.21 18.88 -23.15
C GLU A 12 35.22 19.03 -24.28
N ALA A 13 36.00 17.98 -24.56
CA ALA A 13 36.91 17.91 -25.69
C ALA A 13 36.20 17.80 -27.06
N LYS A 14 34.85 17.77 -27.07
CA LYS A 14 34.01 17.67 -28.28
C LYS A 14 34.36 16.48 -29.16
N GLU A 15 34.78 15.35 -28.57
CA GLU A 15 35.23 14.14 -29.28
C GLU A 15 34.09 13.37 -30.01
N GLY A 16 32.85 13.85 -29.91
CA GLY A 16 31.72 13.31 -30.66
C GLY A 16 30.35 13.67 -30.07
N SER A 17 29.29 13.18 -30.71
CA SER A 17 27.92 13.33 -30.22
C SER A 17 27.69 12.52 -28.93
N GLN A 18 26.72 12.93 -28.13
CA GLN A 18 26.32 12.23 -26.90
C GLN A 18 26.05 10.73 -27.11
N ARG A 19 25.51 10.36 -28.29
CA ARG A 19 25.25 8.97 -28.68
C ARG A 19 26.54 8.20 -28.99
N GLN A 20 27.48 8.83 -29.69
CA GLN A 20 28.80 8.23 -29.96
C GLN A 20 29.60 8.04 -28.67
N LEU A 21 29.57 9.02 -27.76
CA LEU A 21 30.21 8.91 -26.45
C LEU A 21 29.58 7.79 -25.61
N ALA A 22 28.25 7.71 -25.55
CA ALA A 22 27.57 6.62 -24.84
C ALA A 22 27.98 5.23 -25.36
N LYS A 23 28.04 5.06 -26.70
CA LYS A 23 28.50 3.80 -27.33
C LYS A 23 29.97 3.50 -27.00
N ARG A 24 30.85 4.50 -27.08
CA ARG A 24 32.30 4.36 -26.78
C ARG A 24 32.55 3.94 -25.34
N PHE A 25 31.84 4.53 -24.38
CA PHE A 25 31.97 4.22 -22.96
C PHE A 25 31.08 3.05 -22.50
N LYS A 26 30.37 2.39 -23.44
CA LYS A 26 29.46 1.26 -23.17
C LYS A 26 28.40 1.56 -22.11
N VAL A 27 27.85 2.78 -22.13
CA VAL A 27 26.76 3.22 -21.24
C VAL A 27 25.49 3.47 -22.04
N SER A 28 24.34 3.48 -21.37
CA SER A 28 23.07 3.84 -22.01
C SER A 28 23.06 5.31 -22.45
N LEU A 29 22.31 5.61 -23.52
CA LEU A 29 22.13 6.98 -23.99
C LEU A 29 21.45 7.86 -22.93
N SER A 30 20.51 7.30 -22.16
CA SER A 30 19.85 7.98 -21.05
C SER A 30 20.85 8.39 -19.98
N PHE A 31 21.72 7.47 -19.54
CA PHE A 31 22.77 7.77 -18.58
C PHE A 31 23.68 8.92 -19.05
N GLY A 32 24.15 8.87 -20.29
CA GLY A 32 24.97 9.95 -20.85
C GLY A 32 24.23 11.30 -20.86
N ARG A 33 22.99 11.32 -21.34
CA ARG A 33 22.15 12.54 -21.37
C ARG A 33 21.91 13.11 -19.97
N ASP A 34 21.58 12.26 -19.01
CA ASP A 34 21.27 12.66 -17.64
C ASP A 34 22.53 13.14 -16.90
N LEU A 35 23.67 12.50 -17.13
CA LEU A 35 24.97 12.95 -16.61
C LEU A 35 25.34 14.34 -17.14
N MET A 36 25.21 14.57 -18.45
CA MET A 36 25.49 15.88 -19.04
C MET A 36 24.47 16.95 -18.60
N ARG A 37 23.20 16.58 -18.45
CA ARG A 37 22.17 17.48 -17.92
C ARG A 37 22.49 17.87 -16.48
N HIS A 38 22.88 16.92 -15.65
CA HIS A 38 23.28 17.15 -14.27
C HIS A 38 24.49 18.08 -14.20
N TYR A 39 25.56 17.77 -14.95
CA TYR A 39 26.78 18.58 -14.96
C TYR A 39 26.53 20.02 -15.40
N ARG A 40 25.71 20.25 -16.43
CA ARG A 40 25.31 21.60 -16.86
C ARG A 40 24.53 22.37 -15.80
N ALA A 41 23.78 21.68 -14.94
CA ALA A 41 22.95 22.30 -13.91
C ALA A 41 23.71 22.54 -12.60
N THR A 42 24.63 21.66 -12.21
CA THR A 42 25.25 21.67 -10.88
C THR A 42 26.78 21.85 -10.90
N GLY A 43 27.42 21.78 -12.07
CA GLY A 43 28.87 21.85 -12.21
C GLY A 43 29.62 20.65 -11.61
N THR A 44 28.92 19.64 -11.10
CA THR A 44 29.53 18.48 -10.41
C THR A 44 29.17 17.15 -11.06
N VAL A 45 30.10 16.21 -10.94
CA VAL A 45 30.02 14.84 -11.45
C VAL A 45 29.48 13.87 -10.39
N GLN A 46 29.46 14.32 -9.13
CA GLN A 46 29.02 13.51 -8.01
C GLN A 46 27.53 13.15 -8.14
N PRO A 47 27.13 11.94 -7.72
CA PRO A 47 25.73 11.56 -7.70
C PRO A 47 24.93 12.52 -6.81
N LYS A 48 23.67 12.74 -7.17
CA LYS A 48 22.73 13.41 -6.26
C LYS A 48 22.67 12.61 -4.95
N PRO A 49 22.55 13.28 -3.79
CA PRO A 49 22.27 12.59 -2.55
C PRO A 49 20.99 11.76 -2.72
N HIS A 50 20.93 10.59 -2.08
CA HIS A 50 19.70 9.80 -2.05
C HIS A 50 18.58 10.69 -1.50
N GLY A 51 17.45 10.75 -2.22
CA GLY A 51 16.38 11.72 -1.95
C GLY A 51 15.63 11.56 -0.62
N GLY A 52 16.14 10.73 0.30
CA GLY A 52 15.45 10.33 1.53
C GLY A 52 14.21 9.48 1.23
N GLY A 53 13.90 8.56 2.14
CA GLY A 53 12.57 7.96 2.19
C GLY A 53 11.56 8.95 2.79
N THR A 54 10.28 8.59 2.79
CA THR A 54 9.25 9.32 3.53
C THR A 54 9.68 9.47 5.00
N VAL A 55 9.67 10.71 5.51
CA VAL A 55 9.96 10.98 6.93
C VAL A 55 8.90 10.29 7.78
N ALA A 56 9.31 9.53 8.79
CA ALA A 56 8.38 8.85 9.69
C ALA A 56 7.47 9.88 10.38
N LYS A 57 6.15 9.67 10.30
CA LYS A 57 5.17 10.53 10.99
C LYS A 57 5.23 10.41 12.52
N LEU A 58 5.87 9.35 13.03
CA LEU A 58 6.19 9.15 14.43
C LEU A 58 7.71 9.28 14.61
N GLY A 59 8.16 10.46 15.05
CA GLY A 59 9.52 10.69 15.53
C GLY A 59 9.79 10.08 16.92
N GLN A 60 11.03 10.22 17.38
CA GLN A 60 11.47 9.69 18.68
C GLN A 60 10.73 10.31 19.86
N GLU A 61 10.27 11.56 19.70
CA GLU A 61 9.48 12.31 20.67
C GLU A 61 8.13 11.65 21.01
N HIS A 62 7.60 10.79 20.13
CA HIS A 62 6.32 10.11 20.34
C HIS A 62 6.45 8.75 21.01
N LEU A 63 7.64 8.14 21.01
CA LEU A 63 7.88 6.81 21.58
C LEU A 63 7.61 6.74 23.09
N PRO A 64 8.02 7.74 23.92
CA PRO A 64 7.71 7.74 25.34
C PRO A 64 6.20 7.79 25.61
N ILE A 65 5.46 8.52 24.78
CA ILE A 65 4.00 8.68 24.90
C ILE A 65 3.30 7.33 24.66
N VAL A 66 3.69 6.62 23.59
CA VAL A 66 3.16 5.28 23.30
C VAL A 66 3.50 4.31 24.43
N ALA A 67 4.72 4.35 24.96
CA ALA A 67 5.14 3.48 26.07
C ALA A 67 4.30 3.70 27.33
N VAL A 68 4.03 4.96 27.70
CA VAL A 68 3.17 5.30 28.85
C VAL A 68 1.75 4.80 28.63
N LEU A 69 1.18 5.00 27.44
CA LEU A 69 -0.19 4.55 27.13
C LEU A 69 -0.35 3.03 27.19
N VAL A 70 0.65 2.28 26.70
CA VAL A 70 0.67 0.81 26.75
C VAL A 70 0.87 0.31 28.19
N GLN A 71 1.71 0.97 28.98
CA GLN A 71 1.91 0.61 30.39
C GLN A 71 0.67 0.91 31.24
N ALA A 72 -0.02 2.01 30.97
CA ALA A 72 -1.22 2.42 31.72
C ALA A 72 -2.38 1.43 31.53
N GLN A 73 -2.50 0.82 30.34
CA GLN A 73 -3.47 -0.24 30.11
C GLN A 73 -2.94 -1.23 29.06
N PRO A 74 -2.27 -2.32 29.50
CA PRO A 74 -1.67 -3.31 28.60
C PRO A 74 -2.67 -4.03 27.70
N ASP A 75 -3.92 -4.13 28.16
CA ASP A 75 -5.02 -4.82 27.45
C ASP A 75 -5.85 -3.90 26.56
N ALA A 76 -5.46 -2.62 26.42
CA ALA A 76 -6.19 -1.68 25.57
C ALA A 76 -6.14 -2.12 24.10
N LEU A 77 -7.27 -1.97 23.40
CA LEU A 77 -7.34 -2.26 21.98
C LEU A 77 -6.52 -1.23 21.20
N LEU A 78 -5.96 -1.62 20.05
CA LEU A 78 -5.17 -0.71 19.21
C LEU A 78 -5.93 0.58 18.84
N ALA A 79 -7.25 0.47 18.62
CA ALA A 79 -8.10 1.63 18.34
C ALA A 79 -8.16 2.62 19.52
N GLU A 80 -8.29 2.10 20.75
CA GLU A 80 -8.32 2.91 21.98
C GLU A 80 -6.95 3.55 22.25
N LEU A 81 -5.85 2.81 22.02
CA LEU A 81 -4.50 3.34 22.12
C LEU A 81 -4.27 4.46 21.09
N CYS A 82 -4.73 4.29 19.85
CA CYS A 82 -4.63 5.34 18.83
C CYS A 82 -5.49 6.56 19.17
N GLU A 83 -6.68 6.39 19.73
CA GLU A 83 -7.54 7.49 20.16
C GLU A 83 -6.90 8.30 21.30
N ARG A 84 -6.38 7.61 22.32
CA ARG A 84 -5.66 8.26 23.43
C ARG A 84 -4.36 8.92 22.98
N PHE A 85 -3.62 8.27 22.09
CA PHE A 85 -2.41 8.85 21.49
C PHE A 85 -2.75 10.11 20.68
N CYS A 86 -3.84 10.07 19.91
CA CYS A 86 -4.36 11.23 19.19
C CYS A 86 -4.73 12.37 20.14
N GLN A 87 -5.41 12.09 21.27
CA GLN A 87 -5.76 13.11 22.27
C GLN A 87 -4.51 13.79 22.86
N GLN A 88 -3.41 13.05 23.04
CA GLN A 88 -2.18 13.58 23.64
C GLN A 88 -1.25 14.30 22.63
N THR A 89 -1.26 13.89 21.36
CA THR A 89 -0.31 14.39 20.35
C THR A 89 -0.94 15.24 19.25
N GLY A 90 -2.27 15.25 19.15
CA GLY A 90 -2.99 15.86 18.02
C GLY A 90 -2.86 15.11 16.69
N ILE A 91 -2.14 13.98 16.66
CA ILE A 91 -1.94 13.17 15.46
C ILE A 91 -3.16 12.27 15.27
N THR A 92 -4.17 12.79 14.58
CA THR A 92 -5.48 12.17 14.33
C THR A 92 -5.47 11.12 13.21
N ASP A 93 -4.44 11.13 12.36
CA ASP A 93 -4.46 10.40 11.08
C ASP A 93 -3.91 8.98 11.15
N TYR A 94 -3.23 8.57 12.22
CA TYR A 94 -2.50 7.29 12.22
C TYR A 94 -3.44 6.07 12.19
N ALA A 95 -4.55 6.10 12.94
CA ALA A 95 -5.57 5.06 12.90
C ALA A 95 -6.30 5.01 11.54
N LYS A 96 -6.61 6.19 10.98
CA LYS A 96 -7.28 6.31 9.67
C LYS A 96 -6.38 5.83 8.53
N HIS A 97 -5.09 6.15 8.60
CA HIS A 97 -4.07 5.67 7.66
C HIS A 97 -3.98 4.15 7.65
N TRP A 98 -4.01 3.50 8.81
CA TRP A 98 -4.00 2.04 8.88
C TRP A 98 -5.23 1.42 8.18
N GLY A 99 -6.41 2.02 8.34
CA GLY A 99 -7.61 1.61 7.62
C GLY A 99 -7.47 1.77 6.10
N ILE A 100 -6.96 2.93 5.67
CA ILE A 100 -6.73 3.24 4.25
C ILE A 100 -5.67 2.31 3.64
N GLU A 101 -4.54 2.08 4.30
CA GLU A 101 -3.49 1.15 3.87
C GLU A 101 -3.98 -0.29 3.81
N THR A 102 -4.82 -0.71 4.76
CA THR A 102 -5.45 -2.02 4.75
C THR A 102 -6.39 -2.16 3.55
N LEU A 103 -7.19 -1.13 3.27
CA LEU A 103 -8.10 -1.08 2.13
C LEU A 103 -7.34 -1.08 0.79
N PHE A 104 -6.30 -0.27 0.64
CA PHE A 104 -5.42 -0.32 -0.54
C PHE A 104 -4.71 -1.66 -0.67
N GLY A 105 -4.30 -2.28 0.43
CA GLY A 105 -3.72 -3.63 0.43
C GLY A 105 -4.70 -4.69 -0.04
N ILE A 106 -5.97 -4.59 0.36
CA ILE A 106 -7.07 -5.45 -0.11
C ILE A 106 -7.28 -5.28 -1.62
N PHE A 107 -7.30 -4.04 -2.11
CA PHE A 107 -7.47 -3.77 -3.55
C PHE A 107 -6.29 -4.23 -4.39
N LYS A 108 -5.05 -4.02 -3.93
CA LYS A 108 -3.85 -4.27 -4.73
C LYS A 108 -3.47 -5.74 -4.86
N SER A 109 -3.12 -6.41 -3.77
CA SER A 109 -2.48 -7.73 -3.81
C SER A 109 -3.05 -8.74 -2.83
N ARG A 110 -3.73 -8.30 -1.77
CA ARG A 110 -4.28 -9.22 -0.76
C ARG A 110 -5.66 -9.74 -1.19
N GLY A 111 -6.52 -8.94 -1.81
CA GLY A 111 -7.90 -9.34 -2.14
C GLY A 111 -8.16 -9.43 -3.64
N PHE A 112 -8.33 -8.26 -4.27
CA PHE A 112 -8.81 -8.13 -5.65
C PHE A 112 -7.72 -8.14 -6.72
N CYS A 113 -6.45 -8.19 -6.32
CA CYS A 113 -5.30 -8.36 -7.22
C CYS A 113 -5.20 -7.30 -8.35
N LEU A 114 -5.63 -6.05 -8.13
CA LEU A 114 -5.65 -5.00 -9.15
C LEU A 114 -4.29 -4.77 -9.82
N GLU A 115 -3.18 -4.97 -9.11
CA GLU A 115 -1.83 -4.79 -9.68
C GLU A 115 -1.57 -5.72 -10.88
N SER A 116 -2.15 -6.92 -10.87
CA SER A 116 -2.01 -7.89 -11.97
C SER A 116 -2.83 -7.56 -13.21
N THR A 117 -3.83 -6.68 -13.08
CA THR A 117 -4.73 -6.31 -14.18
C THR A 117 -4.16 -5.19 -15.07
N HIS A 118 -3.06 -4.54 -14.64
CA HIS A 118 -2.39 -3.42 -15.34
C HIS A 118 -3.32 -2.26 -15.76
N LEU A 119 -4.50 -2.14 -15.13
CA LEU A 119 -5.47 -1.08 -15.38
C LEU A 119 -4.88 0.28 -14.99
N SER A 120 -4.54 1.07 -15.99
CA SER A 120 -3.89 2.38 -15.84
C SER A 120 -4.80 3.56 -16.22
N ASP A 121 -6.00 3.29 -16.74
CA ASP A 121 -6.98 4.30 -17.14
C ASP A 121 -7.79 4.80 -15.93
N GLY A 122 -7.77 6.12 -15.70
CA GLY A 122 -8.37 6.73 -14.51
C GLY A 122 -9.89 6.62 -14.45
N GLU A 123 -10.59 6.70 -15.58
CA GLU A 123 -12.06 6.64 -15.59
C GLU A 123 -12.55 5.22 -15.34
N ARG A 124 -11.91 4.21 -15.95
CA ARG A 124 -12.16 2.78 -15.66
C ARG A 124 -11.84 2.44 -14.22
N LEU A 125 -10.75 2.97 -13.67
CA LEU A 125 -10.38 2.77 -12.28
C LEU A 125 -11.42 3.36 -11.32
N ASN A 126 -11.96 4.53 -11.63
CA ASN A 126 -13.02 5.14 -10.81
C ASN A 126 -14.31 4.28 -10.81
N LYS A 127 -14.77 3.83 -11.99
CA LYS A 127 -15.93 2.94 -12.11
C LYS A 127 -15.71 1.61 -11.37
N LEU A 128 -14.51 1.04 -11.49
CA LEU A 128 -14.13 -0.17 -10.80
C LEU A 128 -14.09 0.02 -9.28
N LEU A 129 -13.52 1.12 -8.79
CA LEU A 129 -13.49 1.43 -7.36
C LEU A 129 -14.89 1.61 -6.78
N ALA A 130 -15.81 2.22 -7.51
CA ALA A 130 -17.21 2.35 -7.08
C ALA A 130 -17.85 0.97 -6.89
N LEU A 131 -17.69 0.07 -7.86
CA LEU A 131 -18.19 -1.31 -7.78
C LEU A 131 -17.50 -2.10 -6.67
N LEU A 132 -16.17 -1.99 -6.57
CA LEU A 132 -15.40 -2.64 -5.51
C LEU A 132 -15.78 -2.15 -4.11
N SER A 133 -16.20 -0.90 -3.96
CA SER A 133 -16.67 -0.38 -2.67
C SER A 133 -17.95 -1.08 -2.22
N LEU A 134 -18.91 -1.29 -3.14
CA LEU A 134 -20.14 -2.05 -2.83
C LEU A 134 -19.83 -3.51 -2.49
N VAL A 135 -18.94 -4.14 -3.26
CA VAL A 135 -18.49 -5.52 -2.99
C VAL A 135 -17.76 -5.60 -1.64
N LEU A 136 -16.95 -4.60 -1.30
CA LEU A 136 -16.24 -4.55 -0.03
C LEU A 136 -17.20 -4.43 1.15
N CYS A 137 -18.21 -3.56 1.07
CA CYS A 137 -19.28 -3.48 2.07
C CYS A 137 -19.97 -4.84 2.25
N TRP A 138 -20.33 -5.51 1.16
CA TRP A 138 -20.95 -6.84 1.21
C TRP A 138 -20.06 -7.87 1.91
N ILE A 139 -18.78 -7.94 1.55
CA ILE A 139 -17.80 -8.84 2.17
C ILE A 139 -17.70 -8.62 3.68
N PHE A 140 -17.69 -7.36 4.13
CA PHE A 140 -17.61 -7.06 5.56
C PHE A 140 -18.87 -7.49 6.31
N LEU A 141 -20.06 -7.20 5.76
CA LEU A 141 -21.33 -7.63 6.35
C LEU A 141 -21.41 -9.17 6.44
N THR A 142 -21.07 -9.87 5.36
CA THR A 142 -21.01 -11.34 5.37
C THR A 142 -19.97 -11.87 6.36
N GLY A 143 -18.81 -11.22 6.45
CA GLY A 143 -17.75 -11.61 7.40
C GLY A 143 -18.16 -11.43 8.86
N GLU A 144 -18.90 -10.36 9.17
CA GLU A 144 -19.43 -10.11 10.52
C GLU A 144 -20.55 -11.10 10.88
N TRP A 145 -21.50 -11.32 9.97
CA TRP A 145 -22.54 -12.34 10.16
C TRP A 145 -21.95 -13.74 10.38
N LEU A 146 -20.98 -14.15 9.56
CA LEU A 146 -20.28 -15.42 9.77
C LEU A 146 -19.55 -15.46 11.11
N HIS A 147 -19.01 -14.34 11.57
CA HIS A 147 -18.34 -14.25 12.87
C HIS A 147 -19.32 -14.42 14.03
N GLN A 148 -20.56 -13.95 13.90
CA GLN A 148 -21.61 -14.17 14.90
C GLN A 148 -22.02 -15.65 14.95
N LEU A 149 -22.15 -16.30 13.79
CA LEU A 149 -22.51 -17.73 13.71
C LEU A 149 -21.36 -18.65 14.14
N LYS A 150 -20.13 -18.33 13.72
CA LYS A 150 -18.92 -19.09 14.00
C LYS A 150 -17.77 -18.12 14.32
N PRO A 151 -17.58 -17.80 15.61
CA PRO A 151 -16.52 -16.90 16.03
C PRO A 151 -15.14 -17.36 15.58
N LEU A 152 -14.37 -16.38 15.10
CA LEU A 152 -12.98 -16.58 14.69
C LEU A 152 -12.13 -16.77 15.93
N VAL A 153 -11.43 -17.90 16.00
CA VAL A 153 -10.53 -18.21 17.11
C VAL A 153 -9.42 -17.16 17.20
N VAL A 154 -9.25 -16.60 18.40
CA VAL A 154 -8.10 -15.76 18.75
C VAL A 154 -6.94 -16.68 19.09
N LYS A 155 -5.83 -16.53 18.38
CA LYS A 155 -4.63 -17.35 18.59
C LYS A 155 -3.83 -16.83 19.79
N LYS A 156 -2.84 -17.61 20.25
CA LYS A 156 -1.98 -17.31 21.41
C LYS A 156 -1.33 -15.91 21.39
N HIS A 157 -1.12 -15.32 20.21
CA HIS A 157 -0.58 -13.97 20.02
C HIS A 157 -1.66 -12.87 20.06
N GLY A 158 -2.85 -13.12 20.62
CA GLY A 158 -3.92 -12.13 20.81
C GLY A 158 -4.64 -11.65 19.54
N ARG A 159 -4.35 -12.23 18.36
CA ARG A 159 -4.99 -11.85 17.08
C ARG A 159 -5.87 -12.97 16.55
N ARG A 160 -6.98 -12.61 15.89
CA ARG A 160 -7.87 -13.54 15.19
C ARG A 160 -7.11 -14.32 14.12
N ALA A 161 -7.49 -15.58 13.92
CA ALA A 161 -6.86 -16.46 12.93
C ALA A 161 -6.99 -15.94 11.47
N LYS A 162 -8.06 -15.19 11.18
CA LYS A 162 -8.32 -14.49 9.92
C LYS A 162 -8.87 -13.09 10.20
N SER A 163 -8.75 -12.18 9.23
CA SER A 163 -9.52 -10.92 9.27
C SER A 163 -10.98 -11.17 8.91
N LEU A 164 -11.88 -10.28 9.35
CA LEU A 164 -13.30 -10.33 8.97
C LEU A 164 -13.48 -10.27 7.45
N PHE A 165 -12.73 -9.37 6.79
CA PHE A 165 -12.67 -9.29 5.33
C PHE A 165 -12.33 -10.64 4.70
N ARG A 166 -11.24 -11.30 5.14
CA ARG A 166 -10.83 -12.58 4.54
C ARG A 166 -11.88 -13.66 4.77
N TYR A 167 -12.51 -13.64 5.94
CA TYR A 167 -13.51 -14.62 6.30
C TYR A 167 -14.76 -14.51 5.42
N GLY A 168 -15.29 -13.29 5.25
CA GLY A 168 -16.40 -13.02 4.33
C GLY A 168 -16.02 -13.24 2.86
N PHE A 169 -14.84 -12.80 2.43
CA PHE A 169 -14.39 -12.93 1.04
C PHE A 169 -14.22 -14.38 0.62
N ASP A 170 -13.57 -15.21 1.44
CA ASP A 170 -13.40 -16.63 1.15
C ASP A 170 -14.77 -17.33 1.03
N HIS A 171 -15.72 -16.94 1.86
CA HIS A 171 -17.08 -17.49 1.85
C HIS A 171 -17.86 -17.08 0.60
N LEU A 172 -17.91 -15.78 0.27
CA LEU A 172 -18.56 -15.29 -0.94
C LEU A 172 -17.93 -15.89 -2.19
N ARG A 173 -16.59 -15.95 -2.25
CA ARG A 173 -15.88 -16.60 -3.36
C ARG A 173 -16.29 -18.07 -3.49
N HIS A 174 -16.40 -18.80 -2.37
CA HIS A 174 -16.84 -20.19 -2.39
C HIS A 174 -18.28 -20.32 -2.91
N ILE A 175 -19.19 -19.44 -2.50
CA ILE A 175 -20.59 -19.46 -2.96
C ILE A 175 -20.65 -19.17 -4.46
N VAL A 176 -20.03 -18.08 -4.92
CA VAL A 176 -20.05 -17.65 -6.32
C VAL A 176 -19.43 -18.71 -7.24
N LEU A 177 -18.35 -19.36 -6.83
CA LEU A 177 -17.72 -20.42 -7.63
C LEU A 177 -18.50 -21.75 -7.63
N ASN A 178 -19.51 -21.90 -6.77
CA ASN A 178 -20.32 -23.12 -6.65
C ASN A 178 -21.83 -22.78 -6.66
N LEU A 179 -22.22 -21.79 -7.46
CA LEU A 179 -23.59 -21.23 -7.52
C LEU A 179 -24.66 -22.32 -7.73
N GLU A 180 -24.40 -23.29 -8.61
CA GLU A 180 -25.34 -24.38 -8.91
C GLU A 180 -25.75 -25.21 -7.68
N HIS A 181 -24.86 -25.33 -6.69
CA HIS A 181 -25.06 -26.15 -5.50
C HIS A 181 -25.31 -25.32 -4.24
N LYS A 182 -25.15 -23.99 -4.32
CA LYS A 182 -25.21 -23.06 -3.19
C LYS A 182 -26.14 -21.87 -3.43
N GLY A 183 -27.12 -22.02 -4.32
CA GLY A 183 -28.09 -20.97 -4.66
C GLY A 183 -28.82 -20.40 -3.45
N ASP A 184 -29.15 -21.23 -2.46
CA ASP A 184 -29.82 -20.78 -1.24
C ASP A 184 -28.89 -19.91 -0.36
N GLN A 185 -27.63 -20.34 -0.18
CA GLN A 185 -26.61 -19.56 0.53
C GLN A 185 -26.27 -18.26 -0.21
N PHE A 186 -26.36 -18.26 -1.54
CA PHE A 186 -26.19 -17.05 -2.35
C PHE A 186 -27.35 -16.07 -2.14
N SER A 187 -28.59 -16.57 -2.11
CA SER A 187 -29.78 -15.75 -1.86
C SER A 187 -29.75 -15.14 -0.45
N GLU A 188 -29.36 -15.92 0.55
CA GLU A 188 -29.17 -15.44 1.93
C GLU A 188 -28.04 -14.40 2.00
N ALA A 189 -26.91 -14.66 1.33
CA ALA A 189 -25.83 -13.69 1.21
C ALA A 189 -26.29 -12.38 0.53
N LEU A 190 -27.11 -12.46 -0.52
CA LEU A 190 -27.66 -11.30 -1.21
C LEU A 190 -28.63 -10.49 -0.35
N GLN A 191 -29.41 -11.12 0.54
CA GLN A 191 -30.26 -10.38 1.48
C GLN A 191 -29.46 -9.41 2.34
N PHE A 192 -28.23 -9.74 2.74
CA PHE A 192 -27.36 -8.80 3.47
C PHE A 192 -26.96 -7.56 2.68
N LEU A 193 -27.02 -7.60 1.34
CA LEU A 193 -26.67 -6.48 0.46
C LEU A 193 -27.87 -5.57 0.20
N PHE A 194 -29.09 -6.09 0.27
CA PHE A 194 -30.32 -5.39 -0.12
C PHE A 194 -31.33 -5.16 1.02
N CYS A 195 -31.11 -5.71 2.22
CA CYS A 195 -32.00 -5.55 3.38
C CYS A 195 -31.48 -4.60 4.48
N THR A 196 -30.47 -3.78 4.19
CA THR A 196 -30.19 -2.54 4.96
C THR A 196 -30.92 -1.36 4.34
#